data_AF-A0A1B6MDG3-F1
#
_entry.id   AF-A0A1B6MDG3-F1
#
_cell.length_a   1.000
_cell.length_b   1.000
_cell.length_c   1.000
_cell.angle_alpha   90.00
_cell.angle_beta   90.00
_cell.angle_gamma   90.00
#
_symmetry.space_group_name_H-M   'P 1'
#
loop_
_entity.id
_entity.type
_entity.pdbx_description
1 polymer ?
#
loop_
_entity_poly.entity_id
_entity_poly.type
_entity_poly.pdbx_seq_one_letter_code
_entity_poly.pdbx_strand_id
1 'polypeptide(L)'
;QPEVLTEEKLQEKAQKWQQLQSKRFSEKRKFGFVDAQKEDMPPEHIRKIIRDHGDMSSRKYRHDKRVYLGALKYMPHAVMKLLENMPMPWEQIRDVKALYHITGAITFVNE
;
A
#
# COMPACT_ATOMS: atom_id res chain seq x y z
N GLN A 1 -30.51 -48.79 6.53
CA GLN A 1 -31.35 -47.93 5.67
C GLN A 1 -30.69 -46.56 5.63
N PRO A 2 -30.52 -45.91 4.46
CA PRO A 2 -29.97 -44.55 4.46
C PRO A 2 -30.93 -43.65 5.26
N GLU A 3 -30.41 -42.95 6.26
CA GLU A 3 -31.19 -41.97 7.02
C GLU A 3 -31.82 -40.98 6.04
N VAL A 4 -33.15 -40.90 6.06
CA VAL A 4 -33.89 -39.90 5.29
C VAL A 4 -33.50 -38.55 5.87
N LEU A 5 -32.74 -37.75 5.09
CA LEU A 5 -32.38 -36.40 5.53
C LEU A 5 -33.66 -35.60 5.77
N THR A 6 -33.73 -34.95 6.94
CA THR A 6 -34.81 -34.03 7.25
C THR A 6 -34.75 -32.81 6.33
N GLU A 7 -35.92 -32.23 6.03
CA GLU A 7 -36.08 -31.06 5.16
C GLU A 7 -35.16 -29.89 5.61
N GLU A 8 -35.03 -29.70 6.92
CA GLU A 8 -34.15 -28.70 7.54
C GLU A 8 -32.66 -28.91 7.18
N LYS A 9 -32.18 -30.16 7.25
CA LYS A 9 -30.79 -30.50 6.89
C LYS A 9 -30.54 -30.28 5.40
N LEU A 10 -31.54 -30.48 4.54
CA LEU A 10 -31.45 -30.19 3.10
C LEU A 10 -31.41 -28.68 2.84
N GLN A 11 -32.25 -27.89 3.52
CA GLN A 11 -32.24 -26.43 3.41
C GLN A 11 -30.91 -25.84 3.88
N GLU A 12 -30.36 -26.30 5.00
CA GLU A 12 -29.03 -25.88 5.45
C GLU A 12 -27.95 -26.20 4.42
N LYS A 13 -27.99 -27.39 3.82
CA LYS A 13 -27.00 -27.80 2.82
C LYS A 13 -27.11 -26.94 1.56
N ALA A 14 -28.33 -26.59 1.14
CA ALA A 14 -28.57 -25.69 0.02
C ALA A 14 -28.05 -24.27 0.32
N GLN A 15 -28.31 -23.73 1.51
CA GLN A 15 -27.80 -22.41 1.92
C GLN A 15 -26.27 -22.39 1.98
N LYS A 16 -25.65 -23.41 2.59
CA LYS A 16 -24.18 -23.55 2.65
C LYS A 16 -23.58 -23.65 1.25
N TRP A 17 -24.23 -24.39 0.34
CA TRP A 17 -23.81 -24.49 -1.06
C TRP A 17 -23.91 -23.15 -1.80
N GLN A 18 -25.02 -22.43 -1.63
CA GLN A 18 -25.21 -21.12 -2.24
C GLN A 18 -24.17 -20.11 -1.75
N GLN A 19 -23.92 -20.05 -0.45
CA GLN A 19 -22.86 -19.20 0.12
C GLN A 19 -21.47 -19.56 -0.42
N LEU A 20 -21.17 -20.86 -0.55
CA LEU A 20 -19.90 -21.32 -1.10
C LEU A 20 -19.73 -20.91 -2.56
N GLN A 21 -20.78 -21.07 -3.37
CA GLN A 21 -20.73 -20.73 -4.79
C GLN A 21 -20.66 -19.22 -5.03
N SER A 22 -21.46 -18.43 -4.32
CA SER A 22 -21.41 -16.96 -4.38
C SER A 22 -20.03 -16.43 -3.98
N LYS A 23 -19.39 -17.04 -2.98
CA LYS A 23 -18.00 -16.71 -2.63
C LYS A 23 -17.04 -17.17 -3.73
N ARG A 24 -17.11 -18.43 -4.17
CA ARG A 24 -16.11 -19.04 -5.08
C ARG A 24 -16.06 -18.32 -6.43
N PHE A 25 -17.22 -17.96 -6.97
CA PHE A 25 -17.36 -17.27 -8.26
C PHE A 25 -17.65 -15.77 -8.12
N SER A 26 -17.29 -15.18 -6.97
CA SER A 26 -17.34 -13.73 -6.80
C SER A 26 -16.48 -13.02 -7.85
N GLU A 27 -16.87 -11.83 -8.29
CA GLU A 27 -16.15 -11.10 -9.34
C GLU A 27 -14.67 -10.84 -9.02
N LYS A 28 -14.33 -10.67 -7.73
CA LYS A 28 -12.96 -10.53 -7.21
C LYS A 28 -12.06 -11.75 -7.47
N ARG A 29 -12.64 -12.90 -7.83
CA ARG A 29 -11.93 -14.15 -8.13
C ARG A 29 -11.94 -14.52 -9.61
N LYS A 30 -12.50 -13.67 -10.47
CA LYS A 30 -12.43 -13.86 -11.93
C LYS A 30 -10.97 -13.75 -12.37
N PHE A 31 -10.60 -14.54 -13.37
CA PHE A 31 -9.29 -14.44 -14.01
C PHE A 31 -9.14 -13.03 -14.62
N GLY A 32 -8.01 -12.38 -14.37
CA GLY A 32 -7.78 -11.00 -14.79
C GLY A 32 -8.40 -9.93 -13.87
N PHE A 33 -8.87 -10.30 -12.67
CA PHE A 33 -9.25 -9.32 -11.66
C PHE A 33 -8.02 -8.52 -11.21
N VAL A 34 -8.09 -7.20 -11.39
CA VAL A 34 -7.10 -6.26 -10.88
C VAL A 34 -7.65 -5.70 -9.57
N ASP A 35 -6.84 -5.81 -8.51
CA ASP A 35 -7.23 -5.31 -7.20
C ASP A 35 -7.30 -3.77 -7.20
N ALA A 36 -7.94 -3.21 -6.18
CA ALA A 36 -8.06 -1.76 -6.06
C ALA A 36 -6.67 -1.08 -6.09
N GLN A 37 -6.60 0.05 -6.80
CA GLN A 37 -5.39 0.85 -6.85
C GLN A 37 -5.04 1.36 -5.45
N LYS A 38 -3.74 1.48 -5.15
CA LYS A 38 -3.30 2.10 -3.90
C LYS A 38 -3.71 3.56 -3.89
N GLU A 39 -4.51 3.93 -2.91
CA GLU A 39 -4.92 5.31 -2.67
C GLU A 39 -3.81 6.10 -1.97
N ASP A 40 -3.90 7.43 -2.08
CA ASP A 40 -2.96 8.35 -1.46
C ASP A 40 -3.13 8.33 0.07
N MET A 41 -2.00 8.21 0.77
CA MET A 41 -1.98 8.20 2.22
C MET A 41 -1.99 9.63 2.79
N PRO A 42 -2.49 9.84 4.02
CA PRO A 42 -2.43 11.15 4.67
C PRO A 42 -0.97 11.65 4.78
N PRO A 43 -0.71 12.95 4.53
CA PRO A 43 0.64 13.50 4.54
C PRO A 43 1.31 13.46 5.92
N GLU A 44 0.54 13.36 7.01
CA GLU A 44 1.03 13.19 8.37
C GLU A 44 1.79 11.88 8.56
N HIS A 45 1.42 10.84 7.79
CA HIS A 45 2.03 9.52 7.91
C HIS A 45 3.53 9.57 7.59
N ILE A 46 3.89 10.11 6.42
CA ILE A 46 5.30 10.24 6.03
C ILE A 46 6.06 11.21 6.94
N ARG A 47 5.43 12.34 7.32
CA ARG A 47 6.04 13.32 8.24
C ARG A 47 6.39 12.69 9.59
N LYS A 48 5.50 11.85 10.12
CA LYS A 48 5.74 11.12 11.37
C LYS A 48 6.85 10.09 11.21
N ILE A 49 6.85 9.31 10.13
CA ILE A 49 7.91 8.31 9.87
C ILE A 49 9.29 8.96 9.87
N ILE A 50 9.46 10.05 9.11
CA ILE A 50 10.75 10.75 9.00
C ILE A 50 11.17 11.31 10.37
N ARG A 51 10.24 11.92 11.11
CA ARG A 51 10.50 12.45 12.45
C ARG A 51 10.91 11.37 13.45
N ASP A 52 10.26 10.21 13.40
CA ASP A 52 10.51 9.09 14.31
C ASP A 52 11.85 8.39 14.03
N HIS A 53 12.24 8.27 12.75
CA HIS A 53 13.52 7.65 12.34
C HIS A 53 14.72 8.58 12.59
N GLY A 54 14.54 9.89 12.38
CA GLY A 54 15.55 10.92 12.64
C GLY A 54 16.89 10.62 11.95
N ASP A 55 17.95 10.62 12.73
CA ASP A 55 19.33 10.35 12.29
C ASP A 55 19.73 8.87 12.34
N MET A 56 18.78 7.96 12.60
CA MET A 56 19.03 6.52 12.74
C MET A 56 20.00 6.15 13.88
N SER A 57 20.23 7.03 14.86
CA SER A 57 21.07 6.74 16.04
C SER A 57 20.42 5.71 16.98
N SER A 58 19.08 5.74 17.07
CA SER A 58 18.32 4.86 17.94
C SER A 58 18.45 3.38 17.55
N ARG A 59 18.63 2.53 18.57
CA ARG A 59 18.72 1.07 18.41
C ARG A 59 17.42 0.47 17.86
N LYS A 60 16.29 1.14 18.06
CA LYS A 60 14.96 0.70 17.60
C LYS A 60 14.92 0.48 16.08
N TYR A 61 15.54 1.37 15.32
CA TYR A 61 15.51 1.37 13.85
C TYR A 61 16.75 0.71 13.22
N ARG A 62 17.45 -0.17 13.95
CA ARG A 62 18.66 -0.84 13.47
C ARG A 62 18.41 -1.65 12.18
N HIS A 63 17.22 -2.23 12.04
CA HIS A 63 16.88 -3.10 10.92
C HIS A 63 16.72 -2.30 9.62
N ASP A 64 16.23 -1.07 9.73
CA ASP A 64 15.98 -0.20 8.58
C ASP A 64 17.26 0.46 8.04
N LYS A 65 18.36 0.50 8.81
CA LYS A 65 19.65 1.08 8.38
C LYS A 65 20.15 0.53 7.04
N ARG A 66 19.99 -0.79 6.83
CA ARG A 66 20.37 -1.45 5.57
C ARG A 66 19.58 -0.88 4.39
N VAL A 67 18.30 -0.61 4.60
CA VAL A 67 17.39 -0.08 3.56
C VAL A 67 17.78 1.35 3.20
N TYR A 68 18.09 2.19 4.19
CA TYR A 68 18.58 3.56 3.95
C TYR A 68 19.86 3.58 3.10
N LEU A 69 20.80 2.67 3.37
CA LEU A 69 22.01 2.53 2.54
C LEU A 69 21.68 2.03 1.13
N GLY A 70 20.74 1.09 0.98
CA GLY A 70 20.31 0.60 -0.33
C GLY A 70 19.59 1.68 -1.16
N ALA A 71 18.86 2.56 -0.51
CA ALA A 71 18.15 3.66 -1.15
C ALA A 71 19.09 4.70 -1.79
N LEU A 72 20.34 4.81 -1.30
CA LEU A 72 21.35 5.72 -1.85
C LEU A 72 21.58 5.53 -3.36
N LYS A 73 21.44 4.30 -3.86
CA LYS A 73 21.52 3.97 -5.30
C LYS A 73 20.56 4.82 -6.15
N TYR A 74 19.38 5.13 -5.61
CA TYR A 74 18.31 5.84 -6.31
C TYR A 74 18.27 7.34 -5.98
N MET A 75 19.20 7.83 -5.16
CA MET A 75 19.30 9.24 -4.79
C MET A 75 19.39 10.17 -6.01
N PRO A 76 20.18 9.87 -7.06
CA PRO A 76 20.23 10.75 -8.24
C PRO A 76 18.87 10.92 -8.91
N HIS A 77 18.06 9.85 -8.95
CA HIS A 77 16.73 9.91 -9.55
C HIS A 77 15.75 10.73 -8.70
N ALA A 78 15.79 10.59 -7.36
CA ALA A 78 14.98 11.41 -6.46
C ALA A 78 15.32 12.90 -6.57
N VAL A 79 16.61 13.23 -6.66
CA VAL A 79 17.08 14.61 -6.84
C VAL A 79 16.64 15.17 -8.20
N MET A 80 16.77 14.39 -9.26
CA MET A 80 16.32 14.79 -10.60
C MET A 80 14.82 15.13 -10.60
N LYS A 81 13.98 14.24 -10.08
CA LYS A 81 12.53 14.46 -9.98
C LYS A 81 12.16 15.64 -9.08
N LEU A 82 12.95 15.93 -8.04
CA LEU A 82 12.75 17.09 -7.18
C LEU A 82 13.07 18.41 -7.92
N LEU A 83 14.18 18.45 -8.67
CA LEU A 83 14.59 19.63 -9.41
C LEU A 83 13.68 19.92 -10.61
N GLU A 84 13.19 18.88 -11.28
CA GLU A 84 12.17 19.00 -12.35
C GLU A 84 10.90 19.70 -11.85
N ASN A 85 10.58 19.57 -10.56
CA ASN A 85 9.34 20.06 -9.97
C ASN A 85 9.56 21.28 -9.05
N MET A 86 10.61 22.07 -9.28
CA MET A 86 10.78 23.34 -8.58
C MET A 86 9.61 24.29 -8.84
N PRO A 87 9.14 25.04 -7.82
CA PRO A 87 8.09 26.03 -7.99
C PRO A 87 8.59 27.18 -8.88
N MET A 88 7.76 27.63 -9.79
CA MET A 88 8.12 28.75 -10.65
C MET A 88 8.10 30.07 -9.86
N PRO A 89 8.82 31.13 -10.30
CA PRO A 89 8.94 32.36 -9.52
C PRO A 89 7.62 33.07 -9.17
N TRP A 90 6.54 32.75 -9.88
CA TRP A 90 5.19 33.27 -9.66
C TRP A 90 4.33 32.39 -8.75
N GLU A 91 4.77 31.17 -8.42
CA GLU A 91 4.06 30.24 -7.55
C GLU A 91 4.52 30.44 -6.10
N GLN A 92 3.58 30.68 -5.18
CA GLN A 92 3.91 30.79 -3.75
C GLN A 92 4.15 29.41 -3.12
N ILE A 93 3.35 28.42 -3.49
CA ILE A 93 3.37 27.05 -2.98
C ILE A 93 3.07 26.12 -4.15
N ARG A 94 3.81 25.02 -4.25
CA ARG A 94 3.54 23.93 -5.19
C ARG A 94 3.41 22.63 -4.41
N ASP A 95 2.20 22.08 -4.35
CA ASP A 95 1.94 20.77 -3.77
C ASP A 95 2.24 19.70 -4.83
N VAL A 96 3.12 18.75 -4.48
CA VAL A 96 3.55 17.69 -5.39
C VAL A 96 3.19 16.32 -4.86
N LYS A 97 2.83 15.41 -5.77
CA LYS A 97 2.59 14.01 -5.40
C LYS A 97 3.90 13.33 -5.02
N ALA A 98 3.92 12.68 -3.85
CA ALA A 98 5.11 12.03 -3.33
C ALA A 98 4.92 10.50 -3.28
N LEU A 99 5.87 9.77 -3.85
CA LEU A 99 6.00 8.32 -3.69
C LEU A 99 7.15 8.04 -2.73
N TYR A 100 6.85 7.46 -1.58
CA TYR A 100 7.82 7.28 -0.50
C TYR A 100 7.99 5.82 -0.11
N HIS A 101 9.18 5.48 0.36
CA HIS A 101 9.43 4.16 0.96
C HIS A 101 8.72 4.05 2.32
N ILE A 102 8.17 2.88 2.66
CA ILE A 102 7.39 2.68 3.90
C ILE A 102 8.16 3.04 5.18
N THR A 103 9.49 2.90 5.17
CA THR A 103 10.36 3.30 6.30
C THR A 103 10.84 4.76 6.22
N GLY A 104 10.49 5.51 5.18
CA GLY A 104 10.99 6.88 4.97
C GLY A 104 12.42 6.95 4.44
N ALA A 105 12.96 5.86 3.88
CA ALA A 105 14.34 5.79 3.39
C ALA A 105 14.63 6.71 2.19
N ILE A 106 13.63 6.90 1.32
CA ILE A 106 13.71 7.78 0.15
C ILE A 106 12.30 8.20 -0.25
N THR A 107 12.19 9.39 -0.82
CA THR A 107 10.95 9.96 -1.35
C THR A 107 11.21 10.47 -2.76
N PHE A 108 10.34 10.10 -3.69
CA PHE A 108 10.35 10.55 -5.07
C PHE A 108 9.16 11.47 -5.29
N VAL A 109 9.36 12.50 -6.11
CA VAL A 109 8.23 13.25 -6.67
C VAL A 109 7.66 12.43 -7.83
N ASN A 110 6.39 12.07 -7.75
CA ASN A 110 5.67 11.26 -8.73
C ASN A 110 4.70 12.14 -9.53
N GLU A 111 5.30 13.08 -10.26
CA GLU A 111 4.69 13.93 -11.28
C GLU A 111 5.36 13.71 -12.64
#